data_AF-A0A970DN47-F1
#
_entry.id   AF-A0A970DN47-F1
#
_cell.length_a   1.000
_cell.length_b   1.000
_cell.length_c   1.000
_cell.angle_alpha   90.00
_cell.angle_beta   90.00
_cell.angle_gamma   90.00
#
_symmetry.space_group_name_H-M   'P 1'
#
loop_
_entity.id
_entity.type
_entity.pdbx_description
1 polymer ?
#
loop_
_entity_poly.entity_id
_entity_poly.type
_entity_poly.pdbx_seq_one_letter_code
_entity_poly.pdbx_strand_id
1 'polypeptide(L)'
;PNSEALQAEIYQIKKEVKCLLDKVFAVGNGDLAVGTVKAFEAGFIDIPFAPSRFNANKMLPARDNEGNIRILEFGNLAFTDDIKAFHREKIKERAKSEGRKVSFQLTVDDIYAVSQGQLVGRPFKK
;
A
#
# COMPACT_ATOMS: atom_id res chain seq x y z
N PRO A 1 -14.79 -14.69 14.82
CA PRO A 1 -15.38 -14.10 13.59
C PRO A 1 -15.78 -12.61 13.70
N ASN A 2 -15.95 -12.04 14.90
CA ASN A 2 -16.31 -10.62 15.10
C ASN A 2 -15.33 -9.90 16.06
N SER A 3 -14.02 -10.01 15.84
CA SER A 3 -13.06 -9.27 16.66
C SER A 3 -13.01 -7.80 16.26
N GLU A 4 -12.66 -6.93 17.21
CA GLU A 4 -12.44 -5.51 16.94
C GLU A 4 -11.35 -5.30 15.88
N ALA A 5 -10.27 -6.08 15.94
CA ALA A 5 -9.18 -6.03 14.95
C ALA A 5 -9.68 -6.31 13.52
N LEU A 6 -10.56 -7.30 13.35
CA LEU A 6 -11.14 -7.60 12.04
C LEU A 6 -12.02 -6.44 11.55
N GLN A 7 -12.87 -5.88 12.42
CA GLN A 7 -13.74 -4.77 12.05
C GLN A 7 -12.94 -3.51 11.71
N ALA A 8 -11.88 -3.21 12.45
CA ALA A 8 -10.99 -2.10 12.18
C ALA A 8 -10.31 -2.23 10.81
N GLU A 9 -9.78 -3.42 10.49
CA GLU A 9 -9.13 -3.67 9.20
C GLU A 9 -10.13 -3.63 8.04
N ILE A 10 -11.34 -4.19 8.21
CA ILE A 10 -12.43 -4.08 7.21
C ILE A 10 -12.78 -2.62 6.95
N TYR A 11 -12.92 -1.83 8.02
CA TYR A 11 -13.23 -0.40 7.91
C TYR A 11 -12.14 0.34 7.15
N GLN A 12 -10.87 0.10 7.50
CA GLN A 12 -9.72 0.72 6.86
C GLN A 12 -9.66 0.39 5.36
N ILE A 13 -9.79 -0.89 4.99
CA ILE A 13 -9.80 -1.33 3.59
C ILE A 13 -10.96 -0.70 2.81
N LYS A 14 -12.17 -0.69 3.37
CA LYS A 14 -13.34 -0.07 2.71
C LYS A 14 -13.12 1.42 2.49
N LYS A 15 -12.50 2.11 3.45
CA LYS A 15 -12.18 3.53 3.36
C LYS A 15 -11.19 3.81 2.23
N GLU A 16 -10.13 3.01 2.13
CA GLU A 16 -9.14 3.08 1.05
C GLU A 16 -9.77 2.85 -0.33
N VAL A 17 -10.50 1.75 -0.48
CA VAL A 17 -11.18 1.41 -1.74
C VAL A 17 -12.15 2.51 -2.15
N LYS A 18 -12.92 3.06 -1.19
CA LYS A 18 -13.83 4.17 -1.45
C LYS A 18 -13.09 5.40 -1.99
N CYS A 19 -11.97 5.81 -1.38
CA CYS A 19 -11.20 6.96 -1.87
C CYS A 19 -10.72 6.78 -3.31
N LEU A 20 -10.24 5.59 -3.66
CA LEU A 20 -9.79 5.28 -5.02
C LEU A 20 -10.96 5.30 -6.01
N LEU A 21 -12.07 4.62 -5.70
CA LEU A 21 -13.23 4.56 -6.58
C LEU A 21 -13.92 5.91 -6.74
N ASP A 22 -14.09 6.67 -5.66
CA ASP A 22 -14.64 8.03 -5.71
C ASP A 22 -13.80 8.91 -6.65
N LYS A 23 -12.46 8.78 -6.60
CA LYS A 23 -11.59 9.53 -7.50
C LYS A 23 -11.73 9.08 -8.95
N VAL A 24 -11.82 7.77 -9.21
CA VAL A 24 -12.03 7.19 -10.54
C VAL A 24 -13.33 7.71 -11.14
N PHE A 25 -14.45 7.65 -10.41
CA PHE A 25 -15.73 8.19 -10.86
C PHE A 25 -15.68 9.70 -11.08
N ALA A 26 -15.01 10.45 -10.21
CA ALA A 26 -14.88 11.90 -10.36
C ALA A 26 -14.14 12.29 -11.65
N VAL A 27 -13.02 11.67 -11.97
CA VAL A 27 -12.26 11.99 -13.20
C VAL A 27 -12.93 11.45 -14.47
N GLY A 28 -13.74 10.40 -14.31
CA GLY A 28 -14.58 9.82 -15.35
C GLY A 28 -15.91 10.55 -15.58
N ASN A 29 -16.24 11.58 -14.78
CA ASN A 29 -17.55 12.24 -14.79
C ASN A 29 -18.72 11.23 -14.67
N GLY A 30 -18.58 10.24 -13.79
CA GLY A 30 -19.56 9.17 -13.58
C GLY A 30 -19.32 7.91 -14.44
N ASP A 31 -18.49 7.98 -15.48
CA ASP A 31 -18.13 6.81 -16.29
C ASP A 31 -16.92 6.08 -15.70
N LEU A 32 -17.13 4.82 -15.29
CA LEU A 32 -16.09 3.99 -14.67
C LEU A 32 -14.96 3.62 -15.65
N ALA A 33 -15.27 3.35 -16.91
CA ALA A 33 -14.27 2.92 -17.89
C ALA A 33 -13.36 4.09 -18.27
N VAL A 34 -13.94 5.24 -18.61
CA VAL A 34 -13.18 6.47 -18.88
C VAL A 34 -12.42 6.92 -17.64
N GLY A 35 -13.05 6.84 -16.47
CA GLY A 35 -12.42 7.14 -15.19
C GLY A 35 -11.20 6.28 -14.91
N THR A 36 -11.26 4.99 -15.23
CA THR A 36 -10.15 4.04 -15.03
C THR A 36 -8.94 4.43 -15.88
N VAL A 37 -9.14 4.74 -17.16
CA VAL A 37 -8.05 5.17 -18.06
C VAL A 37 -7.36 6.42 -17.49
N LYS A 38 -8.15 7.46 -17.16
CA LYS A 38 -7.63 8.71 -16.60
C LYS A 38 -6.95 8.53 -15.23
N ALA A 39 -7.45 7.60 -14.42
CA ALA A 39 -6.89 7.34 -13.11
C ALA A 39 -5.49 6.70 -13.19
N PHE A 40 -5.27 5.80 -14.15
CA PHE A 40 -3.92 5.28 -14.43
C PHE A 40 -3.00 6.37 -14.99
N GLU A 41 -3.46 7.16 -15.96
CA GLU A 41 -2.68 8.27 -16.53
C GLU A 41 -2.20 9.28 -15.47
N ALA A 42 -3.05 9.59 -14.49
CA ALA A 42 -2.72 10.50 -13.40
C ALA A 42 -1.98 9.83 -12.22
N GLY A 43 -1.89 8.50 -12.20
CA GLY A 43 -1.34 7.71 -11.09
C GLY A 43 -2.23 7.67 -9.84
N PHE A 44 -3.52 7.98 -9.96
CA PHE A 44 -4.50 7.82 -8.87
C PHE A 44 -4.75 6.34 -8.54
N ILE A 45 -4.59 5.47 -9.55
CA ILE A 45 -4.46 4.02 -9.42
C ILE A 45 -3.07 3.65 -9.89
N ASP A 46 -2.37 2.84 -9.11
CA ASP A 46 -1.00 2.40 -9.41
C ASP A 46 -0.82 0.96 -8.90
N ILE A 47 -0.28 0.10 -9.75
CA ILE A 47 -0.10 -1.33 -9.50
C ILE A 47 1.39 -1.60 -9.29
N PRO A 48 1.80 -2.18 -8.15
CA PRO A 48 3.21 -2.32 -7.84
C PRO A 48 3.88 -3.32 -8.79
N PHE A 49 5.05 -2.94 -9.32
CA PHE A 49 5.86 -3.76 -10.22
C PHE A 49 5.19 -4.12 -11.56
N ALA A 50 4.21 -3.34 -11.99
CA ALA A 50 3.51 -3.62 -13.23
C ALA A 50 4.41 -3.32 -14.45
N PRO A 51 4.52 -4.23 -15.43
CA PRO A 51 5.34 -4.03 -16.62
C PRO A 51 4.73 -3.04 -17.63
N SER A 52 3.47 -2.63 -17.41
CA SER A 52 2.78 -1.70 -18.30
C SER A 52 3.41 -0.31 -18.25
N ARG A 53 3.73 0.25 -19.43
CA ARG A 53 4.20 1.65 -19.56
C ARG A 53 3.17 2.69 -19.12
N PHE A 54 1.89 2.31 -19.04
CA PHE A 54 0.80 3.19 -18.62
C PHE A 54 0.65 3.24 -17.09
N ASN A 55 1.35 2.36 -16.37
CA ASN A 55 1.35 2.34 -14.92
C ASN A 55 2.45 3.25 -14.38
N ALA A 56 2.11 4.11 -13.43
CA ALA A 56 3.04 5.12 -12.92
C ALA A 56 4.25 4.52 -12.17
N ASN A 57 4.08 3.34 -11.54
CA ASN A 57 5.12 2.62 -10.79
C ASN A 57 5.79 3.49 -9.71
N LYS A 58 5.02 4.37 -9.06
CA LYS A 58 5.45 5.23 -7.95
C LYS A 58 5.00 4.70 -6.60
N MET A 59 3.91 3.93 -6.57
CA MET A 59 3.43 3.28 -5.36
C MET A 59 4.27 2.04 -5.06
N LEU A 60 4.77 1.93 -3.83
CA LEU A 60 5.53 0.77 -3.37
C LEU A 60 4.93 0.20 -2.09
N PRO A 61 4.70 -1.13 -2.00
CA PRO A 61 4.21 -1.77 -0.80
C PRO A 61 5.36 -2.23 0.10
N ALA A 62 5.09 -2.37 1.38
CA ALA A 62 5.92 -3.12 2.33
C ALA A 62 5.02 -3.74 3.41
N ARG A 63 5.47 -4.81 4.05
CA ARG A 63 4.75 -5.39 5.19
C ARG A 63 4.93 -4.54 6.44
N ASP A 64 3.89 -4.45 7.26
CA ASP A 64 3.99 -3.92 8.62
C ASP A 64 4.62 -4.94 9.58
N ASN A 65 4.65 -4.58 10.87
CA ASN A 65 5.28 -5.41 11.90
C ASN A 65 4.56 -6.75 12.13
N GLU A 66 3.27 -6.82 11.78
CA GLU A 66 2.42 -7.99 11.92
C GLU A 66 2.39 -8.82 10.63
N GLY A 67 2.97 -8.30 9.55
CA GLY A 67 3.09 -8.96 8.24
C GLY A 67 2.02 -8.58 7.24
N ASN A 68 1.13 -7.64 7.56
CA ASN A 68 0.10 -7.15 6.64
C ASN A 68 0.73 -6.23 5.60
N ILE A 69 0.26 -6.28 4.35
CA ILE A 69 0.74 -5.39 3.30
C ILE A 69 0.20 -3.97 3.57
N ARG A 70 1.12 -3.01 3.61
CA ARG A 70 0.87 -1.57 3.75
C ARG A 70 1.55 -0.81 2.63
N ILE A 71 1.22 0.48 2.51
CA ILE A 71 1.77 1.37 1.49
C ILE A 71 2.97 2.13 2.05
N LEU A 72 4.15 1.84 1.52
CA LEU A 72 5.41 2.49 1.89
C LEU A 72 5.55 3.83 1.19
N GLU A 73 5.46 3.81 -0.14
CA GLU A 73 5.45 5.00 -0.98
C GLU A 73 4.09 5.11 -1.65
N PHE A 74 3.45 6.27 -1.55
CA PHE A 74 2.06 6.44 -2.03
C PHE A 74 1.99 6.88 -3.49
N GLY A 75 3.07 7.45 -4.04
CA GLY A 75 3.01 8.12 -5.32
C GLY A 75 1.85 9.11 -5.39
N ASN A 76 1.01 8.97 -6.41
CA ASN A 76 -0.19 9.79 -6.61
C ASN A 76 -1.48 9.10 -6.17
N LEU A 77 -1.43 7.99 -5.41
CA LEU A 77 -2.64 7.31 -4.94
C LEU A 77 -3.61 8.31 -4.29
N ALA A 78 -4.88 8.20 -4.66
CA ALA A 78 -5.94 9.12 -4.27
C ALA A 78 -6.42 8.93 -2.82
N PHE A 79 -5.50 8.66 -1.90
CA PHE A 79 -5.78 8.54 -0.48
C PHE A 79 -5.76 9.88 0.23
N THR A 80 -6.61 10.00 1.24
CA THR A 80 -6.61 11.09 2.21
C THR A 80 -5.41 10.98 3.15
N ASP A 81 -5.07 12.09 3.83
CA ASP A 81 -3.89 12.14 4.68
C ASP A 81 -3.98 11.24 5.92
N ASP A 82 -5.20 10.99 6.42
CA ASP A 82 -5.40 10.09 7.54
C ASP A 82 -5.17 8.61 7.17
N ILE A 83 -5.52 8.18 5.96
CA ILE A 83 -5.16 6.86 5.42
C ILE A 83 -3.63 6.77 5.30
N LYS A 84 -2.99 7.80 4.74
CA LYS A 84 -1.53 7.83 4.61
C LYS A 84 -0.84 7.78 5.97
N ALA A 85 -1.38 8.47 6.96
CA ALA A 85 -0.87 8.45 8.33
C ALA A 85 -0.96 7.05 8.94
N PHE A 86 -2.09 6.35 8.78
CA PHE A 86 -2.26 4.97 9.26
C PHE A 86 -1.18 4.02 8.72
N HIS A 87 -0.97 4.00 7.41
CA HIS A 87 0.07 3.18 6.77
C HIS A 87 1.48 3.54 7.24
N ARG A 88 1.79 4.83 7.35
CA ARG A 88 3.08 5.31 7.86
C ARG A 88 3.35 4.86 9.29
N GLU A 89 2.36 4.93 10.17
CA GLU A 89 2.52 4.48 11.55
C GLU A 89 2.77 2.97 11.62
N LYS A 90 1.99 2.16 10.90
CA LYS A 90 2.20 0.69 10.82
C LYS A 90 3.58 0.29 10.31
N ILE A 91 4.12 1.02 9.33
CA ILE A 91 5.47 0.80 8.81
C ILE A 91 6.54 1.28 9.80
N LYS A 92 6.32 2.41 10.49
CA LYS A 92 7.24 2.91 11.53
C LYS A 92 7.34 1.95 12.70
N GLU A 93 6.25 1.29 13.10
CA GLU A 93 6.25 0.25 14.14
C GLU A 93 7.22 -0.89 13.79
N ARG A 94 7.20 -1.34 12.53
CA ARG A 94 8.15 -2.35 12.03
C ARG A 94 9.59 -1.84 12.06
N ALA A 95 9.83 -0.66 11.51
CA ALA A 95 11.17 -0.08 11.44
C ALA A 95 11.78 0.09 12.85
N LYS A 96 10.96 0.52 13.82
CA LYS A 96 11.33 0.62 15.23
C LYS A 96 11.65 -0.75 15.84
N SER A 97 10.83 -1.77 15.60
CA SER A 97 11.07 -3.11 16.14
C SER A 97 12.32 -3.80 15.56
N GLU A 98 12.66 -3.46 14.31
CA GLU A 98 13.85 -3.97 13.62
C GLU A 98 15.11 -3.13 13.84
N GLY A 99 15.01 -1.99 14.53
CA GLY A 99 16.14 -1.10 14.78
C GLY A 99 16.75 -0.49 13.51
N ARG A 100 15.93 -0.26 12.46
CA ARG A 100 16.38 0.33 11.19
C ARG A 100 15.45 1.44 10.71
N LYS A 101 15.89 2.21 9.71
CA LYS A 101 15.08 3.28 9.11
C LYS A 101 14.05 2.70 8.14
N VAL A 102 12.91 3.37 8.03
CA VAL A 102 11.94 3.14 6.94
C VAL A 102 12.64 3.46 5.62
N SER A 103 12.68 2.50 4.70
CA SER A 103 13.35 2.64 3.40
C SER A 103 12.81 1.61 2.41
N PHE A 104 13.13 1.80 1.13
CA PHE A 104 12.82 0.83 0.06
C PHE A 104 13.36 -0.58 0.33
N GLN A 105 14.41 -0.71 1.15
CA GLN A 105 14.93 -2.02 1.54
C GLN A 105 13.88 -2.91 2.24
N LEU A 106 12.88 -2.33 2.91
CA LEU A 106 11.75 -3.08 3.47
C LEU A 106 11.00 -3.87 2.39
N THR A 107 10.70 -3.22 1.27
CA THR A 107 10.04 -3.83 0.11
C THR A 107 10.89 -4.94 -0.50
N VAL A 108 12.20 -4.69 -0.68
CA VAL A 108 13.13 -5.67 -1.24
C VAL A 108 13.19 -6.92 -0.35
N ASP A 109 13.33 -6.75 0.96
CA ASP A 109 13.41 -7.88 1.88
C ASP A 109 12.12 -8.71 1.88
N ASP A 110 10.96 -8.07 1.76
CA ASP A 110 9.67 -8.78 1.73
C ASP A 110 9.47 -9.58 0.43
N ILE A 111 10.04 -9.14 -0.70
CA ILE A 111 10.04 -9.90 -1.96
C ILE A 111 10.79 -11.23 -1.80
N TYR A 112 11.91 -11.23 -1.07
CA TYR A 112 12.72 -12.44 -0.86
C TYR A 112 12.30 -13.27 0.36
N ALA A 113 11.53 -12.70 1.30
CA ALA A 113 11.23 -13.34 2.58
C ALA A 113 10.67 -14.77 2.44
N VAL A 114 9.73 -14.97 1.52
CA VAL A 114 9.05 -16.27 1.36
C VAL A 114 10.00 -17.34 0.87
N SER A 115 10.89 -17.04 -0.07
CA SER A 115 11.90 -18.00 -0.53
C SER A 115 12.96 -18.31 0.53
N GLN A 116 13.08 -17.44 1.55
CA GLN A 116 13.91 -17.62 2.74
C GLN A 116 13.15 -18.25 3.92
N GLY A 117 11.92 -18.72 3.71
CA GLY A 117 11.11 -19.41 4.73
C GLY A 117 10.47 -18.50 5.77
N GLN A 118 10.31 -17.20 5.49
CA GLN A 118 9.70 -16.22 6.38
C GLN A 118 8.59 -15.45 5.67
N LEU A 119 7.60 -14.92 6.42
CA LEU A 119 6.58 -14.05 5.83
C LEU A 119 7.07 -12.62 5.66
N VAL A 120 7.81 -12.12 6.66
CA VAL A 120 8.30 -10.74 6.74
C VAL A 120 9.81 -10.75 6.58
N GLY A 121 10.34 -9.91 5.71
CA GLY A 121 11.78 -9.76 5.46
C GLY A 121 12.47 -9.05 6.63
N ARG A 122 12.67 -9.77 7.73
CA ARG A 122 13.39 -9.27 8.92
C ARG A 122 14.91 -9.29 8.65
N PRO A 123 15.68 -8.31 9.15
CA PRO A 123 17.13 -8.37 9.08
C PRO A 123 17.66 -9.64 9.76
N PHE A 124 18.60 -10.34 9.14
CA PHE A 124 19.32 -11.43 9.81
C PHE A 124 20.06 -10.87 11.02
N LYS A 125 19.80 -11.44 12.20
CA LYS A 125 20.69 -11.24 13.35
C LYS A 125 22.01 -11.93 13.00
N LYS A 126 23.07 -11.15 12.84
CA LYS A 126 24.44 -11.69 12.84
C LYS A 126 24.74 -12.30 14.21
#